data_AF-A0A9P8VYA9-F1
#
_entry.id   AF-A0A9P8VYA9-F1
#
_cell.length_a   1.000
_cell.length_b   1.000
_cell.length_c   1.000
_cell.angle_alpha   90.00
_cell.angle_beta   90.00
_cell.angle_gamma   90.00
#
_symmetry.space_group_name_H-M   'P 1'
#
loop_
_entity.id
_entity.type
_entity.pdbx_description
1 polymer ?
#
loop_
_entity_poly.entity_id
_entity_poly.type
_entity_poly.pdbx_seq_one_letter_code
_entity_poly.pdbx_strand_id
1 'polypeptide(L)'
;MQPTPTGFFGLMPNELILQLVAVLPITDVLSLKLATHNLFSVLGQRIEPSKYIQGTGPFTNSHQLLETMAIHGAVLSGSRALEYFVPGSTTDESDWDFYVPPVLSSVIAVKNALERSGVTFESSLSKAARQLREKSCATLNRNQIISIAYEAFFNTRSWSREERIVIDAVQYTYPDMRDIIAHIRVDGSVRWMDSLVPITIQCCGSVSFPDPQQTRNHSYPDGITAKVLNGTARKNNRTVSVQLVIGTIDPRRISVADPLFQTVFRSVFSFYGSHVQCILTKHAALHMYYRLALKKMAYRWHVPDAIQEKAEAAVQKYISRGFEFKAAAEDDQWLLRSAQDNDSCFIELETDDCYSPSLSQIKGLRWRHTREIIRPSLQPTTVDARHELLYFGVISRGCI
;
A
#
# COMPACT_ATOMS: atom_id res chain seq x y z
N MET A 1 49.38 8.00 -0.15
CA MET A 1 48.44 6.94 0.27
C MET A 1 48.45 5.85 -0.78
N GLN A 2 48.69 4.60 -0.40
CA GLN A 2 48.58 3.49 -1.34
C GLN A 2 47.09 3.18 -1.61
N PRO A 3 46.69 2.97 -2.87
CA PRO A 3 45.31 2.58 -3.20
C PRO A 3 45.00 1.19 -2.63
N THR A 4 43.81 1.02 -2.06
CA THR A 4 43.30 -0.30 -1.64
C THR A 4 42.70 -1.04 -2.85
N PRO A 5 42.31 -2.33 -2.72
CA PRO A 5 41.55 -3.04 -3.76
C PRO A 5 40.22 -2.37 -4.15
N THR A 6 39.73 -1.42 -3.35
CA THR A 6 38.54 -0.60 -3.61
C THR A 6 38.88 0.86 -3.95
N GLY A 7 40.14 1.15 -4.27
CA GLY A 7 40.65 2.50 -4.53
C GLY A 7 40.65 3.39 -3.29
N PHE A 8 40.68 4.72 -3.47
CA PHE A 8 40.62 5.67 -2.35
C PHE A 8 39.30 5.61 -1.57
N PHE A 9 38.27 5.00 -2.16
CA PHE A 9 36.99 4.78 -1.50
C PHE A 9 37.12 3.86 -0.28
N GLY A 10 38.09 2.93 -0.29
CA GLY A 10 38.38 2.03 0.84
C GLY A 10 38.98 2.71 2.06
N LEU A 11 39.36 3.97 1.94
CA LEU A 11 39.91 4.76 3.04
C LEU A 11 38.82 5.57 3.76
N MET A 12 37.59 5.61 3.24
CA MET A 12 36.49 6.34 3.85
C MET A 12 35.86 5.55 5.00
N PRO A 13 35.49 6.20 6.12
CA PRO A 13 34.68 5.57 7.15
C PRO A 13 33.32 5.11 6.61
N ASN A 14 32.79 4.02 7.18
CA ASN A 14 31.51 3.44 6.78
C ASN A 14 30.36 4.46 6.91
N GLU A 15 30.41 5.33 7.91
CA GLU A 15 29.43 6.39 8.15
C GLU A 15 29.39 7.39 7.00
N LEU A 16 30.56 7.78 6.48
CA LEU A 16 30.67 8.70 5.35
C LEU A 16 30.16 8.02 4.06
N ILE A 17 30.51 6.75 3.85
CA ILE A 17 30.02 5.97 2.72
C ILE A 17 28.49 5.91 2.77
N LEU A 18 27.89 5.64 3.93
CA LEU A 18 26.43 5.61 4.11
C LEU A 18 25.76 6.95 3.78
N GLN A 19 26.34 8.07 4.21
CA GLN A 19 25.83 9.40 3.90
C GLN A 19 25.89 9.70 2.40
N LEU A 20 26.98 9.31 1.73
CA LEU A 20 27.13 9.48 0.28
C LEU A 20 26.12 8.63 -0.49
N VAL A 21 25.97 7.34 -0.16
CA VAL A 21 25.07 6.45 -0.92
C VAL A 21 23.60 6.69 -0.61
N ALA A 22 23.27 7.36 0.50
CA ALA A 22 21.90 7.75 0.82
C ALA A 22 21.31 8.73 -0.21
N VAL A 23 22.15 9.56 -0.84
CA VAL A 23 21.71 10.54 -1.85
C VAL A 23 21.84 10.03 -3.29
N LEU A 24 22.39 8.82 -3.49
CA LEU A 24 22.57 8.25 -4.82
C LEU A 24 21.34 7.43 -5.28
N PRO A 25 20.98 7.52 -6.58
CA PRO A 25 20.06 6.58 -7.20
C PRO A 25 20.50 5.12 -7.00
N ILE A 26 19.54 4.20 -6.90
CA ILE A 26 19.88 2.80 -6.58
C ILE A 26 20.81 2.15 -7.62
N THR A 27 20.70 2.51 -8.91
CA THR A 27 21.58 1.99 -9.96
C THR A 27 23.03 2.41 -9.77
N ASP A 28 23.27 3.59 -9.21
CA ASP A 28 24.61 4.12 -8.96
C ASP A 28 25.22 3.41 -7.76
N VAL A 29 24.42 3.12 -6.73
CA VAL A 29 24.84 2.31 -5.57
C VAL A 29 25.19 0.88 -5.99
N LEU A 30 24.39 0.28 -6.88
CA LEU A 30 24.69 -1.04 -7.45
C LEU A 30 25.96 -1.01 -8.30
N SER A 31 26.15 0.04 -9.12
CA SER A 31 27.36 0.24 -9.91
C SER A 31 28.59 0.39 -9.02
N LEU A 32 28.48 1.12 -7.91
CA LEU A 32 29.53 1.26 -6.90
C LEU A 32 29.84 -0.08 -6.22
N LYS A 33 28.83 -0.88 -5.87
CA LYS A 33 29.01 -2.23 -5.32
C LYS A 33 29.81 -3.13 -6.28
N LEU A 34 29.49 -3.07 -7.59
CA LEU A 34 30.22 -3.81 -8.61
C LEU A 34 31.65 -3.29 -8.79
N ALA A 35 31.84 -1.97 -8.89
CA ALA A 35 33.15 -1.33 -9.05
C ALA A 35 34.09 -1.57 -7.87
N THR A 36 33.53 -1.91 -6.70
CA THR A 36 34.28 -2.21 -5.47
C THR A 36 34.37 -3.71 -5.19
N HIS A 37 34.08 -4.54 -6.19
CA HIS A 37 34.15 -6.00 -6.11
C HIS A 37 33.36 -6.60 -4.94
N ASN A 38 32.24 -5.98 -4.56
CA ASN A 38 31.40 -6.34 -3.41
C ASN A 38 32.12 -6.28 -2.05
N LEU A 39 33.28 -5.63 -1.95
CA LEU A 39 34.07 -5.57 -0.72
C LEU A 39 33.46 -4.66 0.36
N PHE A 40 32.56 -3.76 -0.02
CA PHE A 40 31.84 -2.89 0.93
C PHE A 40 30.49 -3.47 1.33
N SER A 41 30.48 -4.27 2.40
CA SER A 41 29.25 -4.81 3.01
C SER A 41 28.28 -3.71 3.46
N VAL A 42 28.79 -2.52 3.78
CA VAL A 42 28.00 -1.35 4.19
C VAL A 42 27.01 -0.89 3.13
N LEU A 43 27.30 -1.11 1.83
CA LEU A 43 26.38 -0.81 0.74
C LEU A 43 25.09 -1.63 0.81
N GLY A 44 25.13 -2.81 1.45
CA GLY A 44 23.95 -3.63 1.72
C GLY A 44 22.87 -2.88 2.49
N GLN A 45 23.23 -1.90 3.33
CA GLN A 45 22.23 -1.11 4.07
C GLN A 45 21.30 -0.30 3.15
N ARG A 46 21.79 0.07 1.97
CA ARG A 46 21.05 0.85 0.98
C ARG A 46 20.35 -0.02 -0.06
N ILE A 47 20.91 -1.21 -0.33
CA ILE A 47 20.44 -2.14 -1.37
C ILE A 47 19.36 -3.08 -0.83
N GLU A 48 19.56 -3.67 0.35
CA GLU A 48 18.64 -4.64 0.92
C GLU A 48 17.37 -3.95 1.45
N PRO A 49 16.16 -4.31 1.00
CA PRO A 49 14.94 -3.66 1.44
C PRO A 49 14.71 -3.75 2.95
N SER A 50 15.10 -4.85 3.60
CA SER A 50 15.00 -5.02 5.05
C SER A 50 15.81 -3.95 5.78
N LYS A 51 17.06 -3.74 5.38
CA LYS A 51 17.96 -2.73 5.95
C LYS A 51 17.51 -1.32 5.58
N TYR A 52 17.07 -1.10 4.35
CA TYR A 52 16.51 0.19 3.93
C TYR A 52 15.29 0.58 4.77
N ILE A 53 14.32 -0.32 4.94
CA ILE A 53 13.10 -0.08 5.70
C ILE A 53 13.40 0.10 7.19
N GLN A 54 14.36 -0.65 7.75
CA GLN A 54 14.78 -0.47 9.14
C GLN A 54 15.49 0.87 9.36
N GLY A 55 16.40 1.23 8.44
CA GLY A 55 17.20 2.45 8.51
C GLY A 55 16.39 3.72 8.25
N THR A 56 15.41 3.68 7.36
CA THR A 56 14.62 4.85 6.93
C THR A 56 13.20 4.89 7.50
N GLY A 57 12.59 3.75 7.79
CA GLY A 57 11.25 3.65 8.36
C GLY A 57 11.20 3.51 9.88
N PRO A 58 9.99 3.53 10.46
CA PRO A 58 9.74 3.35 11.90
C PRO A 58 9.70 1.86 12.35
N PHE A 59 10.11 0.93 11.49
CA PHE A 59 9.86 -0.50 11.69
C PHE A 59 11.00 -1.19 12.46
N THR A 60 10.68 -1.78 13.61
CA THR A 60 11.65 -2.45 14.47
C THR A 60 12.00 -3.87 14.00
N ASN A 61 11.13 -4.51 13.22
CA ASN A 61 11.27 -5.89 12.75
C ASN A 61 11.05 -6.01 11.24
N SER A 62 11.82 -5.24 10.47
CA SER A 62 11.68 -5.12 9.01
C SER A 62 11.91 -6.44 8.27
N HIS A 63 12.79 -7.31 8.78
CA HIS A 63 13.06 -8.62 8.18
C HIS A 63 11.80 -9.47 8.20
N GLN A 64 11.26 -9.78 9.38
CA GLN A 64 10.04 -10.60 9.52
C GLN A 64 8.82 -9.97 8.83
N LEU A 65 8.73 -8.64 8.80
CA LEU A 65 7.71 -7.93 8.03
C LEU A 65 7.80 -8.29 6.54
N LEU A 66 8.99 -8.17 5.94
CA LEU A 66 9.18 -8.50 4.53
C LEU A 66 9.00 -9.99 4.23
N GLU A 67 9.35 -10.88 5.16
CA GLU A 67 9.05 -12.32 5.01
C GLU A 67 7.54 -12.57 4.96
N THR A 68 6.81 -11.98 5.90
CA THR A 68 5.35 -12.10 5.93
C THR A 68 4.73 -11.50 4.66
N MET A 69 5.23 -10.35 4.21
CA MET A 69 4.79 -9.73 2.97
C MET A 69 5.04 -10.64 1.76
N ALA A 70 6.21 -11.28 1.67
CA ALA A 70 6.53 -12.19 0.58
C ALA A 70 5.59 -13.41 0.55
N ILE A 71 5.31 -14.02 1.71
CA ILE A 71 4.40 -15.17 1.82
C ILE A 71 2.96 -14.80 1.41
N HIS A 72 2.52 -13.59 1.73
CA HIS A 72 1.13 -13.14 1.55
C HIS A 72 0.90 -12.25 0.33
N GLY A 73 1.95 -12.01 -0.45
CA GLY A 73 1.90 -11.20 -1.65
C GLY A 73 1.68 -9.72 -1.48
N ALA A 74 2.10 -9.21 -0.33
CA ALA A 74 2.09 -7.78 -0.08
C ALA A 74 3.36 -7.10 -0.60
N VAL A 75 3.23 -5.83 -0.97
CA VAL A 75 4.34 -5.01 -1.47
C VAL A 75 4.32 -3.64 -0.80
N LEU A 76 5.50 -3.02 -0.66
CA LEU A 76 5.62 -1.60 -0.33
C LEU A 76 5.64 -0.80 -1.63
N SER A 77 4.91 0.31 -1.69
CA SER A 77 4.87 1.20 -2.85
C SER A 77 4.78 2.68 -2.40
N GLY A 78 4.41 3.58 -3.31
CA GLY A 78 4.26 4.99 -3.04
C GLY A 78 5.58 5.72 -2.88
N SER A 79 5.55 6.83 -2.12
CA SER A 79 6.69 7.74 -2.04
C SER A 79 7.94 7.12 -1.42
N ARG A 80 7.78 6.28 -0.38
CA ARG A 80 8.91 5.62 0.30
C ARG A 80 9.54 4.53 -0.56
N ALA A 81 8.76 3.84 -1.39
CA ALA A 81 9.32 2.97 -2.41
C ALA A 81 10.08 3.78 -3.48
N LEU A 82 9.54 4.92 -3.92
CA LEU A 82 10.22 5.77 -4.89
C LEU A 82 11.55 6.34 -4.35
N GLU A 83 11.61 6.72 -3.08
CA GLU A 83 12.85 7.17 -2.41
C GLU A 83 13.96 6.13 -2.48
N TYR A 84 13.63 4.84 -2.37
CA TYR A 84 14.61 3.77 -2.56
C TYR A 84 15.22 3.80 -3.97
N PHE A 85 14.46 4.14 -5.01
CA PHE A 85 14.99 4.19 -6.38
C PHE A 85 15.68 5.53 -6.69
N VAL A 86 15.03 6.63 -6.30
CA VAL A 86 15.37 8.01 -6.64
C VAL A 86 15.29 8.85 -5.36
N PRO A 87 16.42 9.07 -4.66
CA PRO A 87 16.43 9.89 -3.45
C PRO A 87 15.89 11.31 -3.63
N GLY A 88 15.44 11.91 -2.53
CA GLY A 88 14.79 13.23 -2.53
C GLY A 88 13.40 13.20 -3.16
N SER A 89 12.71 12.06 -3.11
CA SER A 89 11.34 11.88 -3.58
C SER A 89 10.33 11.81 -2.42
N THR A 90 10.81 11.92 -1.18
CA THR A 90 10.02 11.95 0.06
C THR A 90 10.35 13.14 0.94
N THR A 91 9.49 13.34 1.94
CA THR A 91 9.67 14.23 3.08
C THR A 91 9.47 13.43 4.36
N ASP A 92 9.79 14.00 5.51
CA ASP A 92 9.55 13.34 6.82
C ASP A 92 8.07 13.00 7.05
N GLU A 93 7.16 13.79 6.47
CA GLU A 93 5.70 13.61 6.54
C GLU A 93 5.18 12.55 5.57
N SER A 94 6.03 11.97 4.72
CA SER A 94 5.59 11.01 3.71
C SER A 94 5.20 9.67 4.33
N ASP A 95 3.97 9.24 4.02
CA ASP A 95 3.35 7.97 4.43
C ASP A 95 4.10 6.74 3.89
N TRP A 96 3.93 5.63 4.60
CA TRP A 96 4.34 4.29 4.17
C TRP A 96 3.14 3.51 3.63
N ASP A 97 3.12 3.23 2.33
CA ASP A 97 1.99 2.57 1.67
C ASP A 97 2.27 1.10 1.39
N PHE A 98 1.66 0.21 2.17
CA PHE A 98 1.70 -1.24 1.95
C PHE A 98 0.44 -1.66 1.21
N TYR A 99 0.59 -2.52 0.19
CA TYR A 99 -0.52 -3.07 -0.57
C TYR A 99 -0.59 -4.56 -0.32
N VAL A 100 -1.79 -5.09 -0.06
CA VAL A 100 -2.02 -6.51 0.24
C VAL A 100 -3.19 -7.03 -0.60
N PRO A 101 -3.14 -8.29 -1.08
CA PRO A 101 -4.29 -8.88 -1.75
C PRO A 101 -5.53 -8.92 -0.83
N PRO A 102 -6.74 -8.82 -1.38
CA PRO A 102 -8.01 -8.90 -0.63
C PRO A 102 -8.36 -10.30 -0.10
N VAL A 103 -7.37 -11.03 0.38
CA VAL A 103 -7.54 -12.33 1.04
C VAL A 103 -7.46 -12.08 2.55
N LEU A 104 -8.50 -12.49 3.29
CA LEU A 104 -8.62 -12.20 4.72
C LEU A 104 -7.39 -12.68 5.52
N SER A 105 -6.90 -13.89 5.25
CA SER A 105 -5.69 -14.43 5.89
C SER A 105 -4.45 -13.57 5.60
N SER A 106 -4.27 -13.13 4.35
CA SER A 106 -3.17 -12.22 3.97
C SER A 106 -3.29 -10.86 4.65
N VAL A 107 -4.49 -10.27 4.69
CA VAL A 107 -4.73 -8.99 5.37
C VAL A 107 -4.39 -9.10 6.86
N ILE A 108 -4.88 -10.15 7.54
CA ILE A 108 -4.62 -10.36 8.97
C ILE A 108 -3.12 -10.58 9.22
N ALA A 109 -2.46 -11.42 8.43
CA ALA A 109 -1.05 -11.74 8.63
C ALA A 109 -0.16 -10.50 8.46
N VAL A 110 -0.36 -9.74 7.38
CA VAL A 110 0.43 -8.53 7.09
C VAL A 110 0.13 -7.42 8.09
N LYS A 111 -1.15 -7.22 8.47
CA LYS A 111 -1.53 -6.29 9.54
C LYS A 111 -0.82 -6.63 10.85
N ASN A 112 -0.87 -7.90 11.28
CA ASN A 112 -0.23 -8.34 12.52
C ASN A 112 1.31 -8.21 12.45
N ALA A 113 1.92 -8.42 11.28
CA ALA A 113 3.36 -8.19 11.10
C ALA A 113 3.73 -6.71 11.19
N LEU A 114 2.92 -5.80 10.65
CA LEU A 114 3.07 -4.36 10.82
C LEU A 114 2.93 -3.96 12.31
N GLU A 115 1.96 -4.53 13.02
CA GLU A 115 1.79 -4.29 14.46
C GLU A 115 2.98 -4.75 15.29
N ARG A 116 3.49 -5.96 15.03
CA ARG A 116 4.74 -6.46 15.64
C ARG A 116 5.96 -5.60 15.29
N SER A 117 5.91 -4.87 14.17
CA SER A 117 6.96 -3.96 13.74
C SER A 117 6.80 -2.54 14.30
N GLY A 118 5.82 -2.28 15.17
CA GLY A 118 5.63 -1.00 15.86
C GLY A 118 4.53 -0.11 15.28
N VAL A 119 3.69 -0.62 14.37
CA VAL A 119 2.53 0.11 13.83
C VAL A 119 1.33 -0.06 14.74
N THR A 120 0.63 1.03 15.06
CA THR A 120 -0.67 1.00 15.73
C THR A 120 -1.74 1.41 14.73
N PHE A 121 -2.64 0.49 14.37
CA PHE A 121 -3.76 0.80 13.47
C PHE A 121 -4.88 1.55 14.20
N GLU A 122 -5.46 2.55 13.52
CA GLU A 122 -6.61 3.32 13.98
C GLU A 122 -7.88 2.46 13.92
N SER A 123 -8.60 2.37 15.04
CA SER A 123 -9.88 1.68 15.08
C SER A 123 -11.00 2.52 14.45
N SER A 124 -12.09 1.87 14.04
CA SER A 124 -13.27 2.57 13.49
C SER A 124 -13.83 3.60 14.49
N LEU A 125 -13.77 3.28 15.80
CA LEU A 125 -14.19 4.16 16.88
C LEU A 125 -13.27 5.39 17.00
N SER A 126 -11.96 5.17 17.08
CA SER A 126 -10.97 6.26 17.16
C SER A 126 -11.08 7.22 15.97
N LYS A 127 -11.27 6.65 14.76
CA LYS A 127 -11.47 7.44 13.53
C LYS A 127 -12.73 8.28 13.58
N ALA A 128 -13.85 7.70 14.01
CA ALA A 128 -15.12 8.41 14.15
C ALA A 128 -15.02 9.54 15.18
N ALA A 129 -14.42 9.27 16.33
CA ALA A 129 -14.19 10.26 17.38
C ALA A 129 -13.32 11.42 16.91
N ARG A 130 -12.26 11.13 16.13
CA ARG A 130 -11.43 12.17 15.50
C ARG A 130 -12.22 13.03 14.51
N GLN A 131 -13.06 12.42 13.67
CA GLN A 131 -13.92 13.15 12.75
C GLN A 131 -14.90 14.07 13.48
N LEU A 132 -15.51 13.60 14.57
CA LEU A 132 -16.35 14.44 15.42
C LEU A 132 -15.58 15.64 15.98
N ARG A 133 -14.35 15.43 16.45
CA ARG A 133 -13.51 16.50 17.00
C ARG A 133 -13.11 17.54 15.95
N GLU A 134 -12.73 17.09 14.75
CA GLU A 134 -12.15 17.96 13.71
C GLU A 134 -13.21 18.60 12.80
N LYS A 135 -14.29 17.88 12.53
CA LYS A 135 -15.31 18.26 11.53
C LYS A 135 -16.70 18.46 12.13
N SER A 136 -16.84 18.27 13.44
CA SER A 136 -18.12 18.29 14.16
C SER A 136 -19.13 17.22 13.73
N CYS A 137 -18.77 16.33 12.79
CA CYS A 137 -19.62 15.24 12.33
C CYS A 137 -18.79 14.01 11.93
N ALA A 138 -19.41 12.82 12.02
CA ALA A 138 -18.83 11.56 11.59
C ALA A 138 -19.89 10.68 10.91
N THR A 139 -19.62 10.25 9.68
CA THR A 139 -20.50 9.32 8.95
C THR A 139 -19.95 7.91 9.06
N LEU A 140 -20.79 6.99 9.52
CA LEU A 140 -20.48 5.58 9.72
C LEU A 140 -21.24 4.74 8.71
N ASN A 141 -20.52 3.90 7.99
CA ASN A 141 -21.12 2.80 7.26
C ASN A 141 -21.37 1.60 8.18
N ARG A 142 -22.11 0.61 7.66
CA ARG A 142 -22.47 -0.61 8.37
C ARG A 142 -21.28 -1.34 9.00
N ASN A 143 -20.17 -1.49 8.27
CA ASN A 143 -19.00 -2.21 8.78
C ASN A 143 -18.34 -1.45 9.95
N GLN A 144 -18.33 -0.12 9.90
CA GLN A 144 -17.83 0.71 10.99
C GLN A 144 -18.72 0.61 12.22
N ILE A 145 -20.05 0.61 12.04
CA ILE A 145 -21.01 0.42 13.14
C ILE A 145 -20.76 -0.89 13.87
N ILE A 146 -20.64 -2.01 13.13
CA ILE A 146 -20.35 -3.33 13.69
C ILE A 146 -19.00 -3.34 14.42
N SER A 147 -17.95 -2.78 13.80
CA SER A 147 -16.63 -2.72 14.43
C SER A 147 -16.62 -1.89 15.73
N ILE A 148 -17.36 -0.78 15.76
CA ILE A 148 -17.49 0.08 16.95
C ILE A 148 -18.24 -0.67 18.06
N ALA A 149 -19.35 -1.32 17.73
CA ALA A 149 -20.12 -2.12 18.68
C ALA A 149 -19.28 -3.26 19.28
N TYR A 150 -18.52 -3.95 18.43
CA TYR A 150 -17.58 -4.99 18.87
C TYR A 150 -16.52 -4.43 19.82
N GLU A 151 -15.87 -3.31 19.46
CA GLU A 151 -14.85 -2.68 20.29
C GLU A 151 -15.43 -2.22 21.64
N ALA A 152 -16.60 -1.57 21.63
CA ALA A 152 -17.26 -1.07 22.83
C ALA A 152 -17.71 -2.20 23.78
N PHE A 153 -18.08 -3.36 23.23
CA PHE A 153 -18.52 -4.51 24.01
C PHE A 153 -17.34 -5.22 24.71
N PHE A 154 -16.26 -5.51 23.98
CA PHE A 154 -15.16 -6.33 24.49
C PHE A 154 -14.07 -5.53 25.20
N ASN A 155 -14.01 -4.21 25.01
CA ASN A 155 -13.01 -3.36 25.64
C ASN A 155 -13.64 -2.55 26.78
N THR A 156 -13.06 -2.64 27.97
CA THR A 156 -13.55 -1.95 29.18
C THR A 156 -12.74 -0.70 29.53
N ARG A 157 -11.91 -0.20 28.60
CA ARG A 157 -11.11 1.00 28.83
C ARG A 157 -11.96 2.25 29.01
N SER A 158 -11.37 3.26 29.64
CA SER A 158 -11.95 4.60 29.68
C SER A 158 -12.00 5.22 28.28
N TRP A 159 -13.21 5.55 27.84
CA TRP A 159 -13.48 6.23 26.58
C TRP A 159 -13.39 7.75 26.72
N SER A 160 -12.79 8.41 25.74
CA SER A 160 -12.83 9.86 25.58
C SER A 160 -14.27 10.35 25.36
N ARG A 161 -14.50 11.67 25.48
CA ARG A 161 -15.83 12.26 25.31
C ARG A 161 -16.39 11.96 23.93
N GLU A 162 -15.60 12.14 22.88
CA GLU A 162 -16.03 11.91 21.50
C GLU A 162 -16.26 10.42 21.22
N GLU A 163 -15.43 9.52 21.75
CA GLU A 163 -15.67 8.07 21.64
C GLU A 163 -17.00 7.67 22.30
N ARG A 164 -17.31 8.21 23.49
CA ARG A 164 -18.60 7.96 24.16
C ARG A 164 -19.77 8.42 23.32
N ILE A 165 -19.69 9.62 22.75
CA ILE A 165 -20.75 10.13 21.85
C ILE A 165 -20.99 9.16 20.69
N VAL A 166 -19.93 8.62 20.08
CA VAL A 166 -20.05 7.64 18.99
C VAL A 166 -20.68 6.33 19.48
N ILE A 167 -20.21 5.79 20.60
CA ILE A 167 -20.71 4.53 21.17
C ILE A 167 -22.20 4.67 21.51
N ASP A 168 -22.56 5.73 22.23
CA ASP A 168 -23.93 5.99 22.68
C ASP A 168 -24.86 6.18 21.47
N ALA A 169 -24.42 6.93 20.45
CA ALA A 169 -25.18 7.11 19.21
C ALA A 169 -25.43 5.77 18.48
N VAL A 170 -24.42 4.90 18.39
CA VAL A 170 -24.57 3.56 17.79
C VAL A 170 -25.53 2.70 18.60
N GLN A 171 -25.35 2.63 19.92
CA GLN A 171 -26.15 1.78 20.82
C GLN A 171 -27.58 2.28 21.05
N TYR A 172 -27.83 3.58 20.88
CA TYR A 172 -29.17 4.15 20.91
C TYR A 172 -29.91 3.93 19.59
N THR A 173 -29.22 4.12 18.46
CA THR A 173 -29.81 3.93 17.13
C THR A 173 -30.06 2.44 16.83
N TYR A 174 -29.15 1.57 17.28
CA TYR A 174 -29.22 0.12 17.07
C TYR A 174 -29.12 -0.60 18.42
N PRO A 175 -30.23 -0.75 19.16
CA PRO A 175 -30.22 -1.40 20.47
C PRO A 175 -29.62 -2.81 20.47
N ASP A 176 -29.82 -3.57 19.39
CA ASP A 176 -29.22 -4.90 19.18
C ASP A 176 -27.69 -4.89 19.24
N MET A 177 -27.04 -3.75 18.99
CA MET A 177 -25.58 -3.61 19.07
C MET A 177 -25.05 -3.55 20.51
N ARG A 178 -25.92 -3.39 21.52
CA ARG A 178 -25.50 -3.43 22.93
C ARG A 178 -25.07 -4.83 23.37
N ASP A 179 -25.64 -5.86 22.77
CA ASP A 179 -25.25 -7.26 22.97
C ASP A 179 -24.90 -7.91 21.63
N ILE A 180 -23.74 -7.52 21.10
CA ILE A 180 -23.27 -8.01 19.81
C ILE A 180 -22.99 -9.52 19.81
N ILE A 181 -22.79 -10.16 20.98
CA ILE A 181 -22.50 -11.60 21.09
C ILE A 181 -23.60 -12.44 20.46
N ALA A 182 -24.87 -12.07 20.65
CA ALA A 182 -26.02 -12.76 20.07
C ALA A 182 -25.96 -12.83 18.51
N HIS A 183 -25.16 -11.96 17.90
CA HIS A 183 -25.01 -11.84 16.45
C HIS A 183 -23.68 -12.39 15.92
N ILE A 184 -22.75 -12.79 16.78
CA ILE A 184 -21.48 -13.40 16.39
C ILE A 184 -21.69 -14.89 16.10
N ARG A 185 -21.22 -15.35 14.93
CA ARG A 185 -21.21 -16.75 14.52
C ARG A 185 -20.03 -17.48 15.16
N VAL A 186 -20.06 -18.81 15.12
CA VAL A 186 -18.99 -19.68 15.65
C VAL A 186 -17.63 -19.41 15.00
N ASP A 187 -17.62 -18.95 13.75
CA ASP A 187 -16.41 -18.56 13.02
C ASP A 187 -15.92 -17.13 13.34
N GLY A 188 -16.56 -16.44 14.30
CA GLY A 188 -16.25 -15.07 14.69
C GLY A 188 -16.85 -13.99 13.77
N SER A 189 -17.50 -14.37 12.67
CA SER A 189 -18.15 -13.39 11.78
C SER A 189 -19.48 -12.91 12.36
N VAL A 190 -19.85 -11.65 12.12
CA VAL A 190 -21.13 -11.10 12.56
C VAL A 190 -22.20 -11.42 11.51
N ARG A 191 -23.35 -11.94 11.96
CA ARG A 191 -24.51 -12.21 11.08
C ARG A 191 -24.90 -10.95 10.31
N TRP A 192 -25.37 -11.16 9.09
CA TRP A 192 -25.92 -10.06 8.31
C TRP A 192 -27.18 -9.51 8.99
N MET A 193 -27.24 -8.19 9.21
CA MET A 193 -28.33 -7.43 9.81
C MET A 193 -28.80 -6.34 8.84
N ASP A 194 -29.92 -6.57 8.17
CA ASP A 194 -30.49 -5.65 7.18
C ASP A 194 -30.91 -4.29 7.77
N SER A 195 -31.17 -4.25 9.08
CA SER A 195 -31.52 -3.03 9.81
C SER A 195 -30.38 -2.00 9.90
N LEU A 196 -29.13 -2.40 9.66
CA LEU A 196 -27.99 -1.50 9.76
C LEU A 196 -27.85 -0.64 8.51
N VAL A 197 -28.36 0.58 8.59
CA VAL A 197 -28.18 1.62 7.57
C VAL A 197 -27.03 2.57 7.97
N PRO A 198 -26.36 3.23 7.00
CA PRO A 198 -25.37 4.25 7.32
C PRO A 198 -25.98 5.39 8.14
N ILE A 199 -25.19 5.96 9.05
CA ILE A 199 -25.63 7.06 9.93
C ILE A 199 -24.60 8.18 9.93
N THR A 200 -25.04 9.41 10.17
CA THR A 200 -24.18 10.56 10.42
C THR A 200 -24.45 11.09 11.83
N ILE A 201 -23.41 11.10 12.65
CA ILE A 201 -23.42 11.53 14.04
C ILE A 201 -22.87 12.96 14.10
N GLN A 202 -23.58 13.84 14.80
CA GLN A 202 -23.14 15.20 15.08
C GLN A 202 -22.41 15.28 16.44
N CYS A 203 -21.63 16.34 16.68
CA CYS A 203 -20.91 16.53 17.95
C CYS A 203 -21.82 16.62 19.18
N CYS A 204 -23.11 16.94 19.01
CA CYS A 204 -24.12 16.91 20.08
C CYS A 204 -24.71 15.51 20.33
N GLY A 205 -24.27 14.49 19.59
CA GLY A 205 -24.78 13.12 19.67
C GLY A 205 -26.06 12.86 18.87
N SER A 206 -26.60 13.87 18.18
CA SER A 206 -27.74 13.65 17.28
C SER A 206 -27.32 12.81 16.07
N VAL A 207 -28.24 11.95 15.64
CA VAL A 207 -28.03 11.02 14.51
C VAL A 207 -28.96 11.40 13.38
N SER A 208 -28.42 11.44 12.17
CA SER A 208 -29.16 11.65 10.93
C SER A 208 -28.85 10.53 9.95
N PHE A 209 -29.82 10.20 9.11
CA PHE A 209 -29.65 9.21 8.05
C PHE A 209 -29.28 9.93 6.75
N PRO A 210 -28.28 9.45 6.00
CA PRO A 210 -27.92 10.07 4.73
C PRO A 210 -29.08 9.96 3.73
N ASP A 211 -29.26 11.01 2.93
CA ASP A 211 -30.30 11.06 1.90
C ASP A 211 -30.11 9.90 0.90
N PRO A 212 -31.16 9.10 0.60
CA PRO A 212 -31.10 8.03 -0.40
C PRO A 212 -30.65 8.51 -1.80
N GLN A 213 -30.70 9.82 -2.10
CA GLN A 213 -30.14 10.36 -3.34
C GLN A 213 -28.62 10.67 -3.26
N GLN A 214 -28.09 11.07 -2.10
CA GLN A 214 -26.65 11.32 -1.93
C GLN A 214 -25.81 10.02 -1.93
N THR A 215 -26.39 8.92 -1.46
CA THR A 215 -25.77 7.59 -1.50
C THR A 215 -25.60 7.04 -2.94
N ARG A 216 -26.39 7.52 -3.90
CA ARG A 216 -26.20 7.20 -5.34
C ARG A 216 -25.11 8.02 -6.01
N ASN A 217 -24.83 9.24 -5.53
CA ASN A 217 -23.88 10.16 -6.18
C ASN A 217 -22.46 10.11 -5.58
N HIS A 218 -22.28 9.44 -4.43
CA HIS A 218 -20.96 9.21 -3.82
C HIS A 218 -20.57 7.73 -3.73
N SER A 219 -21.40 6.83 -4.28
CA SER A 219 -20.98 5.45 -4.50
C SER A 219 -20.09 5.38 -5.73
N TYR A 220 -18.80 5.62 -5.49
CA TYR A 220 -17.79 4.80 -6.14
C TYR A 220 -18.32 3.35 -6.13
N PRO A 221 -18.40 2.64 -7.26
CA PRO A 221 -18.75 1.23 -7.19
C PRO A 221 -17.76 0.59 -6.23
N ASP A 222 -18.27 -0.07 -5.18
CA ASP A 222 -17.49 -0.69 -4.10
C ASP A 222 -16.34 -1.60 -4.61
N GLY A 223 -16.34 -1.95 -5.91
CA GLY A 223 -15.26 -2.67 -6.59
C GLY A 223 -14.02 -1.87 -7.00
N ILE A 224 -14.00 -0.52 -6.93
CA ILE A 224 -12.85 0.28 -7.44
C ILE A 224 -12.04 0.96 -6.32
N THR A 225 -12.64 1.31 -5.17
CA THR A 225 -11.88 1.89 -4.04
C THR A 225 -11.33 0.80 -3.12
N ALA A 226 -10.02 0.60 -3.16
CA ALA A 226 -9.28 -0.22 -2.20
C ALA A 226 -9.62 0.19 -0.76
N LYS A 227 -9.84 -0.79 0.12
CA LYS A 227 -10.08 -0.54 1.55
C LYS A 227 -8.75 -0.21 2.20
N VAL A 228 -8.63 0.95 2.84
CA VAL A 228 -7.40 1.40 3.49
C VAL A 228 -7.53 1.31 5.00
N LEU A 229 -6.62 0.58 5.65
CA LEU A 229 -6.41 0.62 7.09
C LEU A 229 -5.32 1.65 7.39
N ASN A 230 -5.64 2.65 8.20
CA ASN A 230 -4.68 3.70 8.58
C ASN A 230 -4.05 3.33 9.91
N GLY A 231 -2.76 3.52 10.04
CA GLY A 231 -2.01 3.31 11.25
C GLY A 231 -0.91 4.35 11.41
N THR A 232 -0.29 4.33 12.57
CA THR A 232 0.82 5.23 12.91
C THR A 232 1.92 4.45 13.60
N ALA A 233 3.16 4.81 13.35
CA ALA A 233 4.33 4.29 14.06
C ALA A 233 5.23 5.43 14.51
N ARG A 234 6.18 5.16 15.42
CA ARG A 234 7.10 6.21 15.93
C ARG A 234 8.52 5.96 15.47
N LYS A 235 9.19 7.03 15.04
CA LYS A 235 10.63 7.05 14.77
C LYS A 235 11.22 8.34 15.30
N ASN A 236 12.29 8.27 16.10
CA ASN A 236 12.98 9.44 16.64
C ASN A 236 12.00 10.47 17.27
N ASN A 237 11.07 10.00 18.09
CA ASN A 237 9.96 10.76 18.71
C ASN A 237 8.92 11.37 17.76
N ARG A 238 9.03 11.19 16.44
CA ARG A 238 8.05 11.63 15.45
C ARG A 238 7.07 10.51 15.12
N THR A 239 5.82 10.89 14.91
CA THR A 239 4.76 9.99 14.44
C THR A 239 4.77 9.97 12.93
N VAL A 240 4.77 8.77 12.33
CA VAL A 240 4.76 8.55 10.89
C VAL A 240 3.49 7.79 10.52
N SER A 241 2.84 8.23 9.45
CA SER A 241 1.65 7.56 8.89
C SER A 241 2.03 6.28 8.16
N VAL A 242 1.24 5.22 8.38
CA VAL A 242 1.38 3.93 7.72
C VAL A 242 -0.01 3.51 7.20
N GLN A 243 -0.08 3.10 5.95
CA GLN A 243 -1.32 2.66 5.32
C GLN A 243 -1.18 1.21 4.87
N LEU A 244 -2.19 0.39 5.17
CA LEU A 244 -2.38 -0.93 4.58
C LEU A 244 -3.56 -0.86 3.61
N VAL A 245 -3.24 -0.81 2.32
CA VAL A 245 -4.16 -0.72 1.19
C VAL A 245 -4.52 -2.14 0.74
N ILE A 246 -5.78 -2.52 0.93
CA ILE A 246 -6.29 -3.83 0.55
C ILE A 246 -6.79 -3.72 -0.89
N GLY A 247 -6.20 -4.52 -1.80
CA GLY A 247 -6.60 -4.57 -3.21
C GLY A 247 -8.09 -4.88 -3.37
N THR A 248 -8.64 -4.71 -4.58
CA THR A 248 -10.03 -5.06 -4.86
C THR A 248 -10.12 -6.26 -5.78
N ILE A 249 -11.03 -7.18 -5.47
CA ILE A 249 -11.50 -8.19 -6.42
C ILE A 249 -12.77 -7.62 -7.05
N ASP A 250 -12.83 -7.59 -8.39
CA ASP A 250 -14.10 -7.36 -9.08
C ASP A 250 -14.92 -8.66 -9.00
N PRO A 251 -16.01 -8.70 -8.20
CA PRO A 251 -16.80 -9.91 -8.04
C PRO A 251 -17.50 -10.36 -9.34
N ARG A 252 -17.60 -9.48 -10.35
CA ARG A 252 -18.16 -9.79 -11.68
C ARG A 252 -17.11 -10.32 -12.66
N ARG A 253 -15.83 -10.17 -12.32
CA ARG A 253 -14.68 -10.65 -13.08
C ARG A 253 -13.82 -11.60 -12.25
N ILE A 254 -14.45 -12.47 -11.45
CA ILE A 254 -13.79 -13.67 -10.92
C ILE A 254 -13.56 -14.62 -12.10
N SER A 255 -12.76 -14.19 -13.06
CA SER A 255 -12.14 -15.08 -14.03
C SER A 255 -11.04 -15.81 -13.27
N VAL A 256 -10.99 -17.13 -13.43
CA VAL A 256 -9.93 -18.03 -12.94
C VAL A 256 -8.53 -17.64 -13.50
N ALA A 257 -8.43 -16.55 -14.29
CA ALA A 257 -7.24 -16.09 -14.99
C ALA A 257 -6.55 -14.84 -14.39
N ASP A 258 -7.15 -14.10 -13.45
CA ASP A 258 -6.49 -12.93 -12.85
C ASP A 258 -5.87 -13.32 -11.48
N PRO A 259 -4.54 -13.49 -11.36
CA PRO A 259 -3.88 -13.79 -10.10
C PRO A 259 -4.25 -12.76 -9.02
N LEU A 260 -4.41 -13.19 -7.77
CA LEU A 260 -4.74 -12.30 -6.64
C LEU A 260 -3.74 -11.13 -6.49
N PHE A 261 -2.48 -11.38 -6.84
CA PHE A 261 -1.42 -10.36 -6.91
C PHE A 261 -1.65 -9.27 -7.96
N GLN A 262 -2.37 -9.57 -9.05
CA GLN A 262 -2.72 -8.54 -10.03
C GLN A 262 -3.62 -7.46 -9.43
N THR A 263 -4.37 -7.75 -8.36
CA THR A 263 -5.15 -6.71 -7.65
C THR A 263 -4.24 -5.66 -7.01
N VAL A 264 -3.11 -6.09 -6.45
CA VAL A 264 -2.08 -5.24 -5.85
C VAL A 264 -1.36 -4.43 -6.93
N PHE A 265 -0.86 -5.10 -7.98
CA PHE A 265 -0.18 -4.42 -9.07
C PHE A 265 -1.11 -3.48 -9.83
N ARG A 266 -2.37 -3.85 -10.04
CA ARG A 266 -3.33 -2.95 -10.65
C ARG A 266 -3.54 -1.69 -9.81
N SER A 267 -3.57 -1.81 -8.49
CA SER A 267 -3.68 -0.65 -7.60
C SER A 267 -2.45 0.26 -7.70
N VAL A 268 -1.25 -0.30 -7.72
CA VAL A 268 0.01 0.46 -7.82
C VAL A 268 0.20 1.07 -9.21
N PHE A 269 -0.01 0.30 -10.26
CA PHE A 269 0.29 0.70 -11.64
C PHE A 269 -0.86 1.43 -12.35
N SER A 270 -2.06 1.48 -11.77
CA SER A 270 -3.15 2.35 -12.27
C SER A 270 -3.25 3.69 -11.52
N PHE A 271 -2.24 4.01 -10.70
CA PHE A 271 -2.21 5.27 -9.95
C PHE A 271 -2.08 6.49 -10.87
N TYR A 272 -2.14 7.70 -10.32
CA TYR A 272 -2.30 8.93 -11.10
C TYR A 272 -1.09 9.34 -11.97
N GLY A 273 0.10 8.78 -11.73
CA GLY A 273 1.31 9.16 -12.46
C GLY A 273 2.43 8.13 -12.40
N SER A 274 3.34 8.20 -13.38
CA SER A 274 4.31 7.12 -13.64
C SER A 274 5.48 7.01 -12.67
N HIS A 275 5.79 8.07 -11.93
CA HIS A 275 6.91 8.11 -10.98
C HIS A 275 6.67 7.25 -9.73
N VAL A 276 5.42 7.04 -9.32
CA VAL A 276 5.09 6.17 -8.17
C VAL A 276 4.78 4.74 -8.56
N GLN A 277 4.96 4.39 -9.83
CA GLN A 277 4.77 3.03 -10.35
C GLN A 277 6.00 2.17 -10.05
N CYS A 278 6.21 1.95 -8.76
CA CYS A 278 7.32 1.20 -8.21
C CYS A 278 6.88 0.36 -7.00
N ILE A 279 7.58 -0.73 -6.76
CA ILE A 279 7.31 -1.67 -5.67
C ILE A 279 8.62 -2.15 -5.05
N LEU A 280 8.56 -2.43 -3.75
CA LEU A 280 9.59 -3.12 -2.99
C LEU A 280 8.98 -4.36 -2.31
N THR A 281 9.71 -5.47 -2.40
CA THR A 281 9.37 -6.76 -1.78
C THR A 281 10.62 -7.33 -1.10
N LYS A 282 10.53 -8.52 -0.47
CA LYS A 282 11.71 -9.21 0.05
C LYS A 282 12.71 -9.57 -1.07
N HIS A 283 12.20 -10.05 -2.22
CA HIS A 283 13.01 -10.71 -3.26
C HIS A 283 13.22 -9.85 -4.52
N ALA A 284 12.49 -8.75 -4.65
CA ALA A 284 12.63 -7.87 -5.79
C ALA A 284 12.29 -6.41 -5.47
N ALA A 285 12.94 -5.52 -6.21
CA ALA A 285 12.56 -4.12 -6.35
C ALA A 285 12.27 -3.86 -7.84
N LEU A 286 11.12 -3.24 -8.15
CA LEU A 286 10.78 -2.84 -9.51
C LEU A 286 10.33 -1.39 -9.57
N HIS A 287 10.83 -0.63 -10.54
CA HIS A 287 10.29 0.65 -10.95
C HIS A 287 10.04 0.66 -12.46
N MET A 288 8.77 0.77 -12.89
CA MET A 288 8.38 0.59 -14.30
C MET A 288 8.85 1.74 -15.21
N TYR A 289 8.89 2.98 -14.72
CA TYR A 289 9.33 4.16 -15.50
C TYR A 289 10.60 4.80 -14.93
N TYR A 290 11.59 3.97 -14.57
CA TYR A 290 12.75 4.39 -13.80
C TYR A 290 13.55 5.50 -14.48
N ARG A 291 13.87 5.34 -15.77
CA ARG A 291 14.68 6.35 -16.50
C ARG A 291 14.02 7.72 -16.57
N LEU A 292 12.69 7.76 -16.59
CA LEU A 292 11.93 9.00 -16.56
C LEU A 292 11.95 9.61 -15.15
N ALA A 293 11.68 8.80 -14.13
CA ALA A 293 11.68 9.23 -12.73
C ALA A 293 13.06 9.70 -12.24
N LEU A 294 14.15 9.09 -12.75
CA LEU A 294 15.52 9.49 -12.46
C LEU A 294 15.81 10.94 -12.89
N LYS A 295 15.19 11.39 -13.99
CA LYS A 295 15.23 12.78 -14.46
C LYS A 295 14.23 13.69 -13.75
N LYS A 296 13.60 13.20 -12.67
CA LYS A 296 12.45 13.83 -12.00
C LYS A 296 11.34 14.21 -12.99
N MET A 297 11.09 13.35 -13.98
CA MET A 297 9.96 13.52 -14.89
C MET A 297 8.92 12.43 -14.62
N ALA A 298 7.66 12.72 -14.92
CA ALA A 298 6.57 11.76 -14.80
C ALA A 298 5.54 11.95 -15.92
N TYR A 299 4.93 10.84 -16.34
CA TYR A 299 3.69 10.90 -17.10
C TYR A 299 2.50 11.07 -16.14
N ARG A 300 1.57 11.95 -16.50
CA ARG A 300 0.28 12.11 -15.82
C ARG A 300 -0.76 11.24 -16.53
N TRP A 301 -1.42 10.36 -15.77
CA TRP A 301 -2.49 9.53 -16.30
C TRP A 301 -3.85 10.16 -16.04
N HIS A 302 -4.79 9.97 -16.95
CA HIS A 302 -6.17 10.34 -16.74
C HIS A 302 -6.73 9.52 -15.56
N VAL A 303 -7.39 10.21 -14.64
CA VAL A 303 -8.03 9.62 -13.47
C VAL A 303 -9.51 9.99 -13.47
N PRO A 304 -10.40 9.16 -12.91
CA PRO A 304 -11.81 9.52 -12.76
C PRO A 304 -12.00 10.82 -11.98
N ASP A 305 -13.01 11.61 -12.35
CA ASP A 305 -13.36 12.91 -11.73
C ASP A 305 -13.41 12.82 -10.20
N ALA A 306 -13.97 11.73 -9.67
CA ALA A 306 -14.14 11.51 -8.24
C ALA A 306 -12.81 11.41 -7.43
N ILE A 307 -11.67 11.20 -8.08
CA ILE A 307 -10.33 11.25 -7.44
C ILE A 307 -9.42 12.33 -8.03
N GLN A 308 -9.95 13.19 -8.90
CA GLN A 308 -9.16 14.19 -9.60
C GLN A 308 -8.51 15.18 -8.64
N GLU A 309 -9.24 15.69 -7.65
CA GLU A 309 -8.68 16.60 -6.64
C GLU A 309 -7.53 15.96 -5.84
N LYS A 310 -7.69 14.69 -5.43
CA LYS A 310 -6.64 13.96 -4.69
C LYS A 310 -5.42 13.71 -5.56
N ALA A 311 -5.63 13.38 -6.83
CA ALA A 311 -4.56 13.19 -7.78
C ALA A 311 -3.82 14.51 -8.05
N GLU A 312 -4.53 15.64 -8.15
CA GLU A 312 -3.93 16.96 -8.33
C GLU A 312 -3.12 17.37 -7.10
N ALA A 313 -3.65 17.19 -5.89
CA ALA A 313 -2.89 17.41 -4.66
C ALA A 313 -1.62 16.55 -4.61
N ALA A 314 -1.69 15.30 -5.10
CA ALA A 314 -0.53 14.44 -5.20
C ALA A 314 0.48 14.95 -6.26
N VAL A 315 0.03 15.45 -7.41
CA VAL A 315 0.90 16.09 -8.43
C VAL A 315 1.63 17.28 -7.82
N GLN A 316 0.92 18.21 -7.18
CA GLN A 316 1.51 19.40 -6.56
C GLN A 316 2.55 19.03 -5.50
N LYS A 317 2.28 17.99 -4.71
CA LYS A 317 3.23 17.41 -3.75
C LYS A 317 4.54 16.95 -4.39
N TYR A 318 4.53 16.44 -5.62
CA TYR A 318 5.75 15.99 -6.29
C TYR A 318 6.42 17.10 -7.10
N ILE A 319 5.66 18.08 -7.60
CA ILE A 319 6.22 19.32 -8.17
C ILE A 319 7.11 20.02 -7.14
N SER A 320 6.66 20.14 -5.89
CA SER A 320 7.48 20.72 -4.82
C SER A 320 8.72 19.88 -4.46
N ARG A 321 8.79 18.62 -4.92
CA ARG A 321 9.95 17.71 -4.79
C ARG A 321 10.80 17.68 -6.07
N GLY A 322 10.59 18.64 -6.97
CA GLY A 322 11.34 18.82 -8.20
C GLY A 322 10.86 17.97 -9.38
N PHE A 323 9.67 17.36 -9.32
CA PHE A 323 9.14 16.62 -10.47
C PHE A 323 8.43 17.50 -11.49
N GLU A 324 8.63 17.19 -12.77
CA GLU A 324 7.87 17.73 -13.88
C GLU A 324 6.90 16.68 -14.44
N PHE A 325 5.67 17.10 -14.76
CA PHE A 325 4.63 16.22 -15.29
C PHE A 325 4.33 16.57 -16.75
N LYS A 326 4.21 15.53 -17.58
CA LYS A 326 3.81 15.66 -19.00
C LYS A 326 2.84 14.56 -19.41
N ALA A 327 2.16 14.73 -20.52
CA ALA A 327 1.46 13.63 -21.19
C ALA A 327 2.50 12.65 -21.78
N ALA A 328 2.14 11.35 -21.91
CA ALA A 328 2.93 10.47 -22.76
C ALA A 328 2.75 10.86 -24.22
N ALA A 329 3.72 10.46 -25.07
CA ALA A 329 3.72 10.83 -26.48
C ALA A 329 2.37 10.52 -27.16
N GLU A 330 1.93 11.44 -28.03
CA GLU A 330 0.71 11.32 -28.86
C GLU A 330 0.91 10.38 -30.05
N ASP A 331 1.50 9.21 -29.80
CA ASP A 331 1.54 8.17 -30.82
C ASP A 331 0.24 7.35 -30.72
N ASP A 332 -0.38 7.06 -31.86
CA ASP A 332 -1.59 6.23 -31.93
C ASP A 332 -1.29 4.75 -31.61
N GLN A 333 0.00 4.40 -31.49
CA GLN A 333 0.45 3.09 -31.05
C GLN A 333 0.55 3.00 -29.52
N TRP A 334 -0.02 1.92 -28.97
CA TRP A 334 0.14 1.59 -27.55
C TRP A 334 1.60 1.19 -27.28
N LEU A 335 2.31 1.97 -26.48
CA LEU A 335 3.65 1.61 -26.03
C LEU A 335 3.54 0.49 -24.99
N LEU A 336 4.17 -0.65 -25.26
CA LEU A 336 4.26 -1.77 -24.34
C LEU A 336 5.42 -1.55 -23.35
N ARG A 337 5.12 -1.68 -22.06
CA ARG A 337 6.03 -1.62 -20.94
C ARG A 337 6.12 -2.97 -20.25
N SER A 338 7.30 -3.26 -19.75
CA SER A 338 7.71 -4.56 -19.26
C SER A 338 8.64 -4.36 -18.07
N ALA A 339 8.51 -5.16 -17.02
CA ALA A 339 9.45 -5.11 -15.88
C ALA A 339 10.93 -5.27 -16.27
N GLN A 340 11.20 -5.80 -17.48
CA GLN A 340 12.53 -6.07 -18.02
C GLN A 340 12.88 -5.18 -19.22
N ASP A 341 12.11 -4.12 -19.51
CA ASP A 341 12.46 -3.18 -20.59
C ASP A 341 13.58 -2.20 -20.17
N ASN A 342 14.19 -1.55 -21.16
CA ASN A 342 15.35 -0.66 -20.97
C ASN A 342 15.05 0.61 -20.17
N ASP A 343 13.79 0.91 -19.92
CA ASP A 343 13.36 2.10 -19.19
C ASP A 343 12.90 1.76 -17.76
N SER A 344 12.73 0.48 -17.47
CA SER A 344 12.43 -0.07 -16.15
C SER A 344 13.71 -0.31 -15.37
N CYS A 345 13.60 -0.36 -14.04
CA CYS A 345 14.66 -0.84 -13.16
C CYS A 345 14.11 -2.02 -12.38
N PHE A 346 14.68 -3.19 -12.61
CA PHE A 346 14.35 -4.41 -11.89
C PHE A 346 15.61 -4.93 -11.20
N ILE A 347 15.52 -5.13 -9.89
CA ILE A 347 16.61 -5.61 -9.04
C ILE A 347 16.11 -6.90 -8.40
N GLU A 348 16.80 -8.00 -8.71
CA GLU A 348 16.63 -9.28 -8.04
C GLU A 348 17.46 -9.28 -6.76
N LEU A 349 16.82 -9.66 -5.65
CA LEU A 349 17.40 -9.69 -4.31
C LEU A 349 17.46 -11.13 -3.82
N GLU A 350 18.23 -11.42 -2.77
CA GLU A 350 18.50 -12.78 -2.30
C GLU A 350 17.23 -13.66 -2.23
N THR A 351 17.31 -14.78 -2.95
CA THR A 351 16.35 -15.87 -2.96
C THR A 351 16.97 -17.01 -2.17
N ASP A 352 16.50 -17.29 -0.95
CA ASP A 352 16.61 -18.66 -0.45
C ASP A 352 15.76 -19.56 -1.36
N ASP A 353 16.20 -20.81 -1.58
CA ASP A 353 15.64 -21.82 -2.52
C ASP A 353 14.16 -22.21 -2.28
N CYS A 354 13.42 -21.46 -1.48
CA CYS A 354 11.99 -21.62 -1.31
C CYS A 354 11.23 -20.97 -2.47
N TYR A 355 10.34 -21.75 -3.08
CA TYR A 355 9.35 -21.32 -4.08
C TYR A 355 8.80 -19.91 -3.74
N SER A 356 9.07 -18.94 -4.62
CA SER A 356 8.66 -17.55 -4.45
C SER A 356 7.52 -17.21 -5.43
N PRO A 357 6.25 -17.30 -4.99
CA PRO A 357 5.17 -16.60 -5.64
C PRO A 357 5.32 -15.11 -5.34
N SER A 358 6.07 -14.41 -6.20
CA SER A 358 6.14 -12.95 -6.33
C SER A 358 7.15 -12.55 -7.40
N LEU A 359 8.24 -13.30 -7.61
CA LEU A 359 9.29 -12.91 -8.56
C LEU A 359 8.95 -13.19 -10.03
N SER A 360 8.45 -14.39 -10.35
CA SER A 360 8.07 -14.79 -11.72
C SER A 360 6.94 -13.88 -12.26
N GLN A 361 5.97 -13.60 -11.41
CA GLN A 361 4.85 -12.70 -11.72
C GLN A 361 5.32 -11.27 -11.96
N ILE A 362 6.22 -10.73 -11.11
CA ILE A 362 6.79 -9.39 -11.31
C ILE A 362 7.55 -9.34 -12.65
N LYS A 363 8.40 -10.34 -12.94
CA LYS A 363 9.14 -10.45 -14.21
C LYS A 363 8.20 -10.52 -15.42
N GLY A 364 7.04 -11.15 -15.26
CA GLY A 364 5.97 -11.27 -16.25
C GLY A 364 5.06 -10.04 -16.38
N LEU A 365 5.21 -9.00 -15.54
CA LEU A 365 4.35 -7.82 -15.63
C LEU A 365 4.52 -7.12 -16.97
N ARG A 366 3.39 -6.87 -17.62
CA ARG A 366 3.27 -6.15 -18.89
C ARG A 366 2.13 -5.15 -18.80
N TRP A 367 2.43 -3.91 -19.17
CA TRP A 367 1.49 -2.80 -19.17
C TRP A 367 1.58 -2.08 -20.50
N ARG A 368 0.52 -1.39 -20.89
CA ARG A 368 0.53 -0.57 -22.09
C ARG A 368 -0.04 0.79 -21.79
N HIS A 369 0.49 1.80 -22.46
CA HIS A 369 0.00 3.16 -22.34
C HIS A 369 0.02 3.90 -23.68
N THR A 370 -0.83 4.92 -23.78
CA THR A 370 -0.85 5.89 -24.88
C THR A 370 -1.44 7.18 -24.31
N ARG A 371 -0.85 8.33 -24.65
CA ARG A 371 -1.28 9.65 -24.13
C ARG A 371 -1.38 9.66 -22.60
N GLU A 372 -2.59 9.78 -22.06
CA GLU A 372 -2.87 9.81 -20.63
C GLU A 372 -3.48 8.48 -20.11
N ILE A 373 -3.56 7.45 -20.94
CA ILE A 373 -4.24 6.19 -20.59
C ILE A 373 -3.20 5.10 -20.35
N ILE A 374 -3.33 4.38 -19.23
CA ILE A 374 -2.54 3.19 -18.91
C ILE A 374 -3.44 2.01 -18.56
N ARG A 375 -3.09 0.80 -19.04
CA ARG A 375 -3.86 -0.43 -18.80
C ARG A 375 -2.95 -1.67 -18.70
N PRO A 376 -3.35 -2.72 -17.96
CA PRO A 376 -2.67 -4.00 -18.02
C PRO A 376 -2.67 -4.56 -19.45
N SER A 377 -1.61 -5.28 -19.82
CA SER A 377 -1.64 -6.11 -21.03
C SER A 377 -2.45 -7.37 -20.77
N LEU A 378 -3.32 -7.77 -21.69
CA LEU A 378 -4.34 -8.83 -21.53
C LEU A 378 -3.79 -10.28 -21.53
N GLN A 379 -2.49 -10.47 -21.30
CA GLN A 379 -1.89 -11.80 -21.29
C GLN A 379 -1.47 -12.21 -19.87
N PRO A 380 -2.30 -12.95 -19.12
CA PRO A 380 -1.82 -13.73 -17.99
C PRO A 380 -1.38 -15.11 -18.52
N THR A 381 -0.07 -15.32 -18.67
CA THR A 381 0.49 -16.65 -18.93
C THR A 381 1.37 -17.07 -17.77
N THR A 382 0.78 -17.53 -16.66
CA THR A 382 1.53 -18.38 -15.71
C THR A 382 0.64 -19.44 -15.06
N VAL A 383 1.19 -20.66 -14.99
CA VAL A 383 0.66 -21.81 -14.22
C VAL A 383 0.59 -21.49 -12.72
N ASP A 384 1.45 -20.58 -12.25
CA ASP A 384 1.60 -20.13 -10.86
C ASP A 384 0.31 -19.50 -10.29
N ALA A 385 -0.45 -18.77 -11.12
CA ALA A 385 -1.68 -18.09 -10.67
C ALA A 385 -2.75 -19.06 -10.16
N ARG A 386 -2.87 -20.24 -10.79
CA ARG A 386 -3.81 -21.29 -10.38
C ARG A 386 -3.36 -21.97 -9.09
N HIS A 387 -2.05 -22.21 -8.93
CA HIS A 387 -1.50 -22.74 -7.69
C HIS A 387 -1.72 -21.79 -6.51
N GLU A 388 -1.57 -20.48 -6.70
CA GLU A 388 -1.82 -19.49 -5.65
C GLU A 388 -3.28 -19.44 -5.20
N LEU A 389 -4.24 -19.43 -6.15
CA LEU A 389 -5.67 -19.45 -5.81
C LEU A 389 -6.02 -20.69 -4.98
N LEU A 390 -5.46 -21.84 -5.33
CA LEU A 390 -5.62 -23.09 -4.56
C LEU A 390 -4.94 -23.00 -3.18
N TYR A 391 -3.71 -22.46 -3.11
CA TYR A 391 -2.97 -22.29 -1.87
C TYR A 391 -3.72 -21.41 -0.86
N PHE A 392 -4.37 -20.34 -1.32
CA PHE A 392 -5.15 -19.44 -0.48
C PHE A 392 -6.62 -19.89 -0.29
N GLY A 393 -6.98 -21.11 -0.73
CA GLY A 393 -8.33 -21.65 -0.56
C GLY A 393 -9.42 -20.88 -1.33
N VAL A 394 -9.04 -20.10 -2.34
CA VAL A 394 -9.99 -19.41 -3.22
C VAL A 394 -10.50 -20.40 -4.26
N ILE A 395 -11.50 -21.18 -3.87
CA ILE A 395 -12.16 -22.16 -4.74
C ILE A 395 -13.15 -21.41 -5.63
N SER A 396 -12.97 -21.49 -6.95
CA SER A 396 -13.98 -21.04 -7.90
C SER A 396 -15.28 -21.83 -7.67
N ARG A 397 -16.30 -21.17 -7.10
CA ARG A 397 -17.67 -21.68 -7.16
C ARG A 397 -18.20 -21.42 -8.56
N GLY A 398 -17.85 -22.29 -9.51
CA GLY A 398 -18.38 -22.23 -10.86
C GLY A 398 -17.48 -22.87 -11.90
N CYS A 399 -17.35 -24.19 -11.85
CA CYS A 399 -17.10 -25.08 -12.98
C CYS A 399 -17.47 -26.50 -12.53
N ILE A 400 -18.78 -26.77 -12.47
CA ILE A 400 -19.36 -28.05 -12.90
C ILE A 400 -20.12 -27.72 -14.18
#